data_AF-A0A834THQ7-F1
#
_entry.id   AF-A0A834THQ7-F1
#
_cell.length_a   1.000
_cell.length_b   1.000
_cell.length_c   1.000
_cell.angle_alpha   90.00
_cell.angle_beta   90.00
_cell.angle_gamma   90.00
#
_symmetry.space_group_name_H-M   'P 1'
#
loop_
_entity.id
_entity.type
_entity.pdbx_description
1 polymer ?
#
loop_
_entity_poly.entity_id
_entity_poly.type
_entity_poly.pdbx_seq_one_letter_code
_entity_poly.pdbx_strand_id
1 'polypeptide(L)'
;MSRPTETNVEDETDFKCDNKKGDGVKNKDVQFYESFTYKGVEYFLYDCVYFYQAGDFETSIGKLVRIFETPTHEKKILIFIEFTFQCVSGAIFQEEEGSK
;
A
#
# COMPACT_ATOMS: atom_id res chain seq x y z
N MET A 1 27.54 -14.39 -21.96
CA MET A 1 26.16 -14.47 -22.48
C MET A 1 25.31 -15.15 -21.41
N SER A 2 24.94 -14.40 -20.37
CA SER A 2 24.14 -14.94 -19.27
C SER A 2 22.68 -14.79 -19.64
N ARG A 3 21.93 -15.90 -19.62
CA ARG A 3 20.48 -15.90 -19.78
C ARG A 3 19.87 -14.95 -18.75
N PRO A 4 18.95 -14.04 -19.12
CA PRO A 4 18.07 -13.46 -18.13
C PRO A 4 17.20 -14.62 -17.63
N THR A 5 17.43 -15.07 -16.41
CA THR A 5 16.41 -15.81 -15.68
C THR A 5 15.28 -14.84 -15.48
N GLU A 6 14.20 -15.03 -16.23
CA GLU A 6 12.89 -14.48 -15.91
C GLU A 6 12.52 -15.07 -14.55
N THR A 7 12.94 -14.39 -13.49
CA THR A 7 12.44 -14.62 -12.16
C THR A 7 10.98 -14.20 -12.24
N ASN A 8 10.12 -15.19 -12.44
CA ASN A 8 8.74 -15.14 -12.01
C ASN A 8 8.80 -14.86 -10.51
N VAL A 9 8.86 -13.57 -10.16
CA VAL A 9 8.69 -13.13 -8.79
C VAL A 9 7.20 -13.35 -8.54
N GLU A 10 6.89 -14.59 -8.19
CA GLU A 10 5.84 -14.91 -7.25
C GLU A 10 6.20 -14.13 -5.98
N ASP A 11 5.98 -12.80 -6.02
CA ASP A 11 6.00 -11.95 -4.84
C ASP A 11 4.80 -12.45 -4.04
N GLU A 12 5.02 -13.47 -3.22
CA GLU A 12 4.22 -13.78 -2.06
C GLU A 12 4.10 -12.47 -1.29
N THR A 13 3.06 -11.72 -1.64
CA THR A 13 2.77 -10.39 -1.14
C THR A 13 2.90 -10.43 0.37
N ASP A 14 3.96 -9.80 0.90
CA ASP A 14 4.24 -9.63 2.33
C ASP A 14 3.19 -8.73 3.00
N PHE A 15 1.92 -8.95 2.71
CA PHE A 15 0.78 -8.21 3.19
C PHE A 15 0.15 -8.98 4.35
N LYS A 16 0.59 -8.63 5.56
CA LYS A 16 0.15 -9.25 6.79
C LYS A 16 -0.64 -8.24 7.60
N CYS A 17 -1.90 -8.54 7.91
CA CYS A 17 -2.66 -7.72 8.84
C CYS A 17 -2.24 -8.11 10.25
N ASP A 18 -1.87 -7.12 11.05
CA ASP A 18 -1.45 -7.29 12.43
C ASP A 18 -2.49 -6.58 13.34
N ASN A 19 -2.61 -7.00 14.59
CA ASN A 19 -3.48 -6.39 15.60
C ASN A 19 -4.98 -6.31 15.20
N LYS A 20 -5.73 -7.37 15.47
CA LYS A 20 -7.18 -7.41 15.27
C LYS A 20 -7.87 -6.42 16.21
N LYS A 21 -8.55 -5.43 15.62
CA LYS A 21 -9.33 -4.39 16.32
C LYS A 21 -10.62 -4.92 16.91
N GLY A 22 -11.30 -5.79 16.16
CA GLY A 22 -12.59 -6.36 16.53
C GLY A 22 -13.42 -6.78 15.32
N ASP A 23 -14.54 -7.45 15.60
CA ASP A 23 -15.48 -7.90 14.58
C ASP A 23 -16.51 -6.81 14.26
N GLY A 24 -16.98 -6.78 13.01
CA GLY A 24 -17.96 -5.80 12.57
C GLY A 24 -19.29 -5.90 13.33
N VAL A 25 -19.74 -4.76 13.88
CA VAL A 25 -21.02 -4.65 14.59
C VAL A 25 -22.22 -5.07 13.71
N LYS A 26 -22.16 -4.78 12.41
CA LYS A 26 -23.23 -5.11 11.45
C LYS A 26 -23.03 -6.45 10.75
N ASN A 27 -21.78 -6.79 10.44
CA ASN A 27 -21.41 -8.04 9.77
C ASN A 27 -20.29 -8.69 10.58
N LYS A 28 -20.62 -9.71 11.36
CA LYS A 28 -19.67 -10.41 12.24
C LYS A 28 -18.57 -11.13 11.47
N ASP A 29 -18.82 -11.42 10.19
CA ASP A 29 -17.87 -12.05 9.27
C ASP A 29 -16.85 -11.06 8.69
N VAL A 30 -16.97 -9.77 8.99
CA VAL A 30 -15.96 -8.76 8.63
C VAL A 30 -15.07 -8.50 9.84
N GLN A 31 -13.77 -8.72 9.68
CA GLN A 31 -12.78 -8.47 10.72
C GLN A 31 -12.06 -7.16 10.45
N PHE A 32 -11.93 -6.31 11.47
CA PHE A 32 -11.20 -5.04 11.39
C PHE A 32 -9.83 -5.17 12.04
N TYR A 33 -8.85 -4.46 11.47
CA TYR A 33 -7.47 -4.46 11.93
C TYR A 33 -7.01 -3.03 12.25
N GLU A 34 -6.02 -2.92 13.14
CA GLU A 34 -5.40 -1.65 13.51
C GLU A 34 -4.11 -1.38 12.75
N SER A 35 -3.39 -2.42 12.33
CA SER A 35 -2.18 -2.27 11.52
C SER A 35 -2.04 -3.34 10.44
N PHE A 36 -1.15 -3.09 9.49
CA PHE A 36 -0.66 -4.10 8.57
C PHE A 36 0.82 -3.87 8.27
N THR A 37 1.52 -4.96 8.00
CA THR A 37 2.88 -4.93 7.47
C THR A 37 2.82 -5.11 5.95
N TYR A 38 3.53 -4.25 5.22
CA TYR A 38 3.74 -4.38 3.77
C TYR A 38 5.22 -4.16 3.44
N LYS A 39 5.86 -5.14 2.79
CA LYS A 39 7.30 -5.09 2.45
C LYS A 39 8.20 -4.78 3.65
N GLY A 40 7.85 -5.30 4.83
CA GLY A 40 8.58 -5.08 6.08
C GLY A 40 8.33 -3.73 6.76
N VAL A 41 7.48 -2.87 6.21
CA VAL A 41 7.06 -1.60 6.83
C VAL A 41 5.70 -1.78 7.48
N GLU A 42 5.58 -1.42 8.76
CA GLU A 42 4.32 -1.43 9.49
C GLU A 42 3.57 -0.10 9.30
N TYR A 43 2.27 -0.21 9.00
CA TYR A 43 1.36 0.90 8.81
C TYR A 43 0.19 0.78 9.78
N PHE A 44 -0.19 1.89 10.40
CA PHE A 44 -1.29 1.95 11.37
C PHE A 44 -2.51 2.65 10.79
N LEU A 45 -3.66 2.36 11.38
CA LEU A 45 -4.89 3.10 11.11
C LEU A 45 -4.65 4.60 11.32
N TYR A 46 -5.13 5.41 10.37
CA TYR A 46 -4.96 6.87 10.29
C TYR A 46 -3.58 7.38 9.85
N ASP A 47 -2.64 6.51 9.50
CA ASP A 47 -1.41 6.95 8.84
C ASP A 47 -1.71 7.55 7.46
N CYS A 48 -0.90 8.55 7.09
CA CYS A 48 -0.87 9.11 5.75
C CYS A 48 0.01 8.23 4.86
N VAL A 49 -0.54 7.77 3.74
CA VAL A 49 0.15 6.93 2.76
C VAL A 49 0.11 7.58 1.39
N TYR A 50 1.19 7.41 0.64
CA TYR A 50 1.21 7.66 -0.80
C TYR A 50 0.86 6.37 -1.52
N PHE A 51 0.13 6.46 -2.62
CA PHE A 51 -0.12 5.31 -3.47
C PHE A 51 -0.01 5.71 -4.94
N TYR A 52 0.49 4.76 -5.72
CA TYR A 52 0.66 4.84 -7.17
C TYR A 52 -0.34 3.92 -7.82
N GLN A 53 -1.15 4.46 -8.73
CA GLN A 53 -2.04 3.64 -9.55
C GLN A 53 -1.29 3.28 -10.83
N ALA A 54 -1.10 1.98 -11.09
CA ALA A 54 -0.37 1.52 -12.27
C ALA A 54 -1.09 1.99 -13.55
N GLY A 55 -0.41 2.80 -14.35
CA GLY A 55 -0.97 3.43 -15.56
C GLY A 55 -1.30 4.92 -15.40
N ASP A 56 -1.33 5.43 -14.17
CA ASP A 56 -1.56 6.85 -13.89
C ASP A 56 -0.24 7.54 -13.54
N PHE A 57 -0.02 8.72 -14.14
CA PHE A 57 1.09 9.61 -13.76
C PHE A 57 0.78 10.38 -12.47
N GLU A 58 -0.26 10.01 -11.72
CA GLU A 58 -0.68 10.76 -10.55
C GLU A 58 -0.29 10.03 -9.27
N THR A 59 0.43 10.73 -8.41
CA THR A 59 0.68 10.26 -7.05
C THR A 59 -0.39 10.86 -6.16
N SER A 60 -1.12 10.01 -5.44
CA SER A 60 -2.12 10.46 -4.48
C SER A 60 -1.64 10.22 -3.06
N ILE A 61 -1.89 11.22 -2.20
CA ILE A 61 -1.68 11.11 -0.76
C ILE A 61 -3.07 10.96 -0.13
N GLY A 62 -3.21 9.92 0.67
CA GLY A 62 -4.45 9.63 1.39
C GLY A 62 -4.19 9.13 2.80
N LYS A 63 -5.26 9.06 3.58
CA LYS A 63 -5.23 8.53 4.96
C LYS A 63 -5.86 7.15 5.00
N LEU A 64 -5.26 6.25 5.78
CA LEU A 64 -5.82 4.94 6.07
C LEU A 64 -7.04 5.08 6.99
N VAL A 65 -8.25 4.88 6.46
CA VAL A 65 -9.47 5.07 7.26
C VAL A 65 -10.00 3.75 7.80
N ARG A 66 -9.86 2.65 7.04
CA ARG A 66 -10.26 1.31 7.48
C ARG A 66 -9.33 0.25 6.90
N ILE A 67 -8.97 -0.72 7.74
CA ILE A 67 -8.29 -1.95 7.36
C ILE A 67 -9.22 -3.09 7.77
N PHE A 68 -9.61 -3.93 6.81
CA PHE A 68 -10.60 -4.97 7.07
C PHE A 68 -10.42 -6.18 6.16
N GLU A 69 -10.87 -7.33 6.63
CA GLU A 69 -10.94 -8.58 5.87
C GLU A 69 -12.41 -8.91 5.61
N THR A 70 -12.71 -9.26 4.36
CA THR A 70 -14.05 -9.66 3.94
C THR A 70 -14.35 -11.11 4.37
N PRO A 71 -15.62 -11.53 4.33
CA PRO A 71 -15.97 -12.94 4.57
C PRO A 71 -15.34 -13.91 3.55
N THR A 72 -14.88 -13.40 2.40
CA THR A 72 -14.15 -14.16 1.37
C THR A 72 -12.65 -14.23 1.64
N HIS A 73 -12.18 -13.81 2.82
CA HIS A 73 -10.77 -13.73 3.18
C HIS A 73 -9.94 -12.76 2.32
N GLU A 74 -10.59 -11.81 1.66
CA GLU A 74 -9.90 -10.74 0.96
C GLU A 74 -9.57 -9.61 1.94
N LYS A 75 -8.29 -9.29 2.07
CA LYS A 75 -7.85 -8.13 2.85
C LYS A 75 -8.01 -6.87 2.01
N LYS A 76 -8.70 -5.87 2.55
CA LYS A 76 -9.00 -4.60 1.90
C LYS A 76 -8.63 -3.43 2.80
N ILE A 77 -8.15 -2.37 2.16
CA ILE A 77 -7.85 -1.10 2.80
C ILE A 77 -8.72 -0.04 2.15
N LEU A 78 -9.40 0.75 2.97
CA LEU A 78 -10.12 1.94 2.51
C LEU A 78 -9.27 3.16 2.81
N ILE A 79 -8.85 3.83 1.74
CA ILE A 79 -8.05 5.05 1.77
C ILE A 79 -8.96 6.24 1.48
N PHE A 80 -8.88 7.28 2.29
CA PHE A 80 -9.49 8.56 1.98
C PHE A 80 -8.46 9.44 1.28
N ILE A 81 -8.70 9.74 0.01
CA ILE A 81 -7.81 10.55 -0.82
C ILE A 81 -8.04 12.00 -0.45
N GLU A 82 -7.00 12.68 0.01
CA GLU A 82 -7.06 14.10 0.38
C GLU A 82 -6.37 14.97 -0.67
N PHE A 83 -5.31 14.46 -1.30
CA PHE A 83 -4.56 15.18 -2.32
C PHE A 83 -4.16 14.27 -3.48
N THR A 84 -4.32 14.77 -4.70
CA THR A 84 -3.86 14.13 -5.93
C THR A 84 -2.93 15.09 -6.64
N PHE A 85 -1.72 14.64 -6.94
CA PHE A 85 -0.73 15.41 -7.67
C PHE A 85 -0.59 14.83 -9.07
N GLN A 86 -0.83 15.65 -10.09
CA GLN A 86 -0.43 15.30 -11.44
C GLN A 86 1.10 15.39 -11.50
N CYS A 87 1.78 14.27 -11.77
CA CYS A 87 3.20 14.32 -12.04
C CYS A 87 3.38 15.12 -13.33
N VAL A 88 3.79 16.38 -13.18
CA VAL A 88 4.32 17.16 -14.29
C VAL A 88 5.64 16.48 -14.66
N SER A 89 5.57 15.59 -15.65
CA SER A 89 6.73 14.92 -16.25
C SER A 89 7.76 15.98 -16.64
N GLY A 90 8.76 16.19 -15.77
CA GLY A 90 9.67 17.33 -15.88
C GLY A 90 10.69 17.46 -14.74
N ALA A 91 10.41 16.93 -13.54
CA ALA A 91 11.43 16.77 -12.51
C ALA A 91 11.96 15.34 -12.54
N ILE A 92 12.93 15.10 -13.43
CA ILE A 92 13.87 13.99 -13.27
C ILE A 92 14.47 14.15 -11.87
N PHE A 93 14.31 13.14 -11.01
CA PHE A 93 15.11 13.00 -9.81
C PHE A 93 16.58 13.02 -10.26
N GLN A 94 17.26 14.16 -10.12
CA GLN A 94 18.71 14.16 -10.18
C GLN A 94 19.18 13.57 -8.86
N GLU A 95 19.58 12.31 -8.90
CA GLU A 95 20.62 11.83 -7.98
C GLU A 95 21.85 12.69 -8.27
N GLU A 96 22.08 13.73 -7.46
CA GLU A 96 23.43 14.25 -7.33
C GLU A 96 24.25 13.18 -6.61
N GLU A 97 24.90 12.30 -7.38
CA GLU A 97 26.09 11.62 -6.90
C GLU A 97 27.12 12.71 -6.57
N GLY A 98 27.19 13.07 -5.29
CA GLY A 98 28.28 13.86 -4.74
C GLY A 98 29.58 13.08 -4.89
N SER A 99 30.26 13.24 -6.03
CA SER A 99 31.63 12.79 -6.23
C SER A 99 32.59 13.91 -5.82
N LYS A 100 33.48 13.59 -4.88
CA LYS A 100 34.51 14.47 -4.32
C LYS A 100 35.75 14.50 -5.22
#